data_AF-A0A9D9UN07-F1
#
_entry.id   AF-A0A9D9UN07-F1
#
_cell.length_a   1.000
_cell.length_b   1.000
_cell.length_c   1.000
_cell.angle_alpha   90.00
_cell.angle_beta   90.00
_cell.angle_gamma   90.00
#
_symmetry.space_group_name_H-M   'P 1'
#
loop_
_entity.id
_entity.type
_entity.pdbx_description
1 polymer ?
#
loop_
_entity_poly.entity_id
_entity_poly.type
_entity_poly.pdbx_seq_one_letter_code
_entity_poly.pdbx_strand_id
1 'polypeptide(L)'
;MSKKQVGVTGILLAGMWFLMSNANGVPQAVTKAPGEANHNSCATCHDVKGNFEPSIALDVMKSDSTLVNFYNPGETYIVRVRVSATNNPKAYGFQMSSLDSLTNSDMGVWSGFGEKVKQQTLVIQQKLRKYIVQSSPKTNGIFTANWKAPATDVGKVKFYFTGLAINQNGNTNGDNNIFGQLTLNSPSTSSYNDPESANNVDLYPNPAQDFITISDESVSSVTMIGLSGSVAYNIHGVNKTLDISNLANGLYLAILKDTKGNVLLVRKFIKL
;
A
#
# COMPACT_ATOMS: atom_id res chain seq x y z
N MET A 1 49.87 42.13 45.37
CA MET A 1 49.97 40.80 44.71
C MET A 1 48.60 40.45 44.15
N SER A 2 48.40 40.62 42.84
CA SER A 2 47.11 40.50 42.15
C SER A 2 46.97 39.09 41.56
N LYS A 3 45.83 38.42 41.85
CA LYS A 3 45.46 37.10 41.31
C LYS A 3 44.88 37.30 39.91
N LYS A 4 45.54 36.76 38.88
CA LYS A 4 44.96 36.64 37.53
C LYS A 4 44.19 35.31 37.43
N GLN A 5 42.88 35.39 37.19
CA GLN A 5 42.06 34.28 36.72
C GLN A 5 42.47 33.95 35.28
N VAL A 6 42.74 32.68 34.99
CA VAL A 6 42.91 32.16 33.64
C VAL A 6 41.59 31.50 33.25
N GLY A 7 40.91 32.08 32.26
CA GLY A 7 39.68 31.53 31.70
C GLY A 7 39.97 30.28 30.87
N VAL A 8 39.20 29.23 31.10
CA VAL A 8 39.19 28.03 30.26
C VAL A 8 38.27 28.31 29.07
N THR A 9 38.85 28.54 27.89
CA THR A 9 38.12 28.61 26.63
C THR A 9 37.70 27.20 26.23
N GLY A 10 36.42 26.88 26.43
CA GLY A 10 35.82 25.65 25.93
C GLY A 10 35.73 25.67 24.41
N ILE A 11 36.44 24.75 23.75
CA ILE A 11 36.26 24.48 22.32
C ILE A 11 34.95 23.71 22.17
N LEU A 12 33.90 24.41 21.74
CA LEU A 12 32.69 23.81 21.21
C LEU A 12 33.04 23.14 19.87
N LEU A 13 33.30 21.84 19.90
CA LEU A 13 33.28 20.96 18.73
C LEU A 13 31.84 20.89 18.23
N ALA A 14 31.42 21.90 17.45
CA ALA A 14 30.24 21.80 16.62
C ALA A 14 30.53 20.72 15.56
N GLY A 15 29.94 19.53 15.74
CA GLY A 15 30.03 18.46 14.75
C GLY A 15 29.49 18.94 13.42
N MET A 16 30.37 19.13 12.44
CA MET A 16 29.99 19.27 11.03
C MET A 16 29.44 17.92 10.55
N TRP A 17 28.13 17.77 10.57
CA TRP A 17 27.44 16.68 9.91
C TRP A 17 27.57 16.90 8.40
N PHE A 18 28.55 16.22 7.77
CA PHE A 18 28.61 16.14 6.32
C PHE A 18 27.40 15.35 5.80
N LEU A 19 26.38 16.06 5.33
CA LEU A 19 25.22 15.46 4.66
C LEU A 19 25.65 15.04 3.24
N MET A 20 26.13 13.81 3.09
CA MET A 20 26.44 13.24 1.77
C MET A 20 25.15 12.73 1.10
N SER A 21 24.79 13.32 -0.04
CA SER A 21 23.73 12.79 -0.90
C SER A 21 24.19 11.46 -1.52
N ASN A 22 23.38 10.41 -1.39
CA ASN A 22 23.76 9.06 -1.85
C ASN A 22 23.13 8.75 -3.21
N ALA A 23 23.81 9.18 -4.29
CA ALA A 23 23.39 8.88 -5.67
C ALA A 23 23.27 7.37 -5.94
N ASN A 24 24.07 6.54 -5.24
CA ASN A 24 24.05 5.07 -5.34
C ASN A 24 23.02 4.42 -4.39
N GLY A 25 21.98 5.14 -4.00
CA GLY A 25 20.94 4.64 -3.10
C GLY A 25 21.27 4.90 -1.63
N VAL A 26 20.23 5.28 -0.87
CA VAL A 26 20.36 5.58 0.55
C VAL A 26 20.66 4.30 1.36
N PRO A 27 21.71 4.27 2.19
CA PRO A 27 22.12 3.08 2.97
C PRO A 27 21.26 2.87 4.22
N GLN A 28 20.16 3.61 4.35
CA GLN A 28 19.23 3.57 5.46
C GLN A 28 17.84 3.22 4.95
N ALA A 29 17.03 2.62 5.82
CA ALA A 29 15.64 2.31 5.54
C ALA A 29 14.79 3.58 5.68
N VAL A 30 14.18 4.02 4.58
CA VAL A 30 13.47 5.32 4.49
C VAL A 30 12.09 5.19 3.87
N THR A 31 11.50 4.00 3.84
CA THR A 31 10.21 3.74 3.17
C THR A 31 9.00 4.08 4.03
N LYS A 32 9.21 4.41 5.31
CA LYS A 32 8.19 4.50 6.37
C LYS A 32 7.49 3.18 6.64
N ALA A 33 8.15 2.06 6.33
CA ALA A 33 7.63 0.74 6.68
C ALA A 33 7.69 0.52 8.21
N PRO A 34 6.78 -0.29 8.78
CA PRO A 34 6.81 -0.61 10.20
C PRO A 34 8.16 -1.13 10.68
N GLY A 35 8.59 -0.63 11.85
CA GLY A 35 9.87 -0.97 12.48
C GLY A 35 11.07 -0.14 12.01
N GLU A 36 10.93 0.69 10.97
CA GLU A 36 11.94 1.69 10.62
C GLU A 36 11.99 2.79 11.69
N ALA A 37 13.18 3.30 12.01
CA ALA A 37 13.32 4.34 13.03
C ALA A 37 12.51 5.58 12.65
N ASN A 38 11.77 6.16 13.61
CA ASN A 38 10.75 7.20 13.42
C ASN A 38 11.23 8.55 12.82
N HIS A 39 12.47 8.63 12.35
CA HIS A 39 13.03 9.79 11.66
C HIS A 39 13.78 9.42 10.39
N ASN A 40 13.80 8.17 9.94
CA ASN A 40 14.48 7.81 8.70
C ASN A 40 13.52 7.94 7.53
N SER A 41 13.76 8.98 6.75
CA SER A 41 13.02 9.34 5.57
C SER A 41 13.99 9.96 4.56
N CYS A 42 13.59 10.09 3.30
CA CYS A 42 14.40 10.90 2.39
C CYS A 42 14.55 12.34 2.90
N ALA A 43 13.57 12.86 3.64
CA ALA A 43 13.61 14.21 4.25
C ALA A 43 14.67 14.35 5.37
N THR A 44 15.21 13.24 5.87
CA THR A 44 16.29 13.24 6.88
C THR A 44 17.60 13.74 6.31
N CYS A 45 17.81 13.50 5.01
CA CYS A 45 18.99 13.97 4.29
C CYS A 45 18.65 15.10 3.31
N HIS A 46 17.44 15.11 2.74
CA HIS A 46 16.99 16.08 1.75
C HIS A 46 16.06 17.13 2.36
N ASP A 47 16.41 18.40 2.17
CA ASP A 47 15.61 19.51 2.69
C ASP A 47 14.36 19.70 1.83
N VAL A 48 13.22 19.36 2.41
CA VAL A 48 11.86 19.50 1.84
C VAL A 48 11.43 20.95 1.58
N LYS A 49 12.29 21.95 1.79
CA LYS A 49 12.07 23.32 1.31
C LYS A 49 12.17 23.49 -0.22
N GLY A 50 12.36 22.39 -0.97
CA GLY A 50 12.22 22.42 -2.41
C GLY A 50 10.80 22.71 -2.87
N ASN A 51 10.66 23.17 -4.12
CA ASN A 51 9.39 23.50 -4.74
C ASN A 51 8.88 22.37 -5.67
N PHE A 52 9.44 21.16 -5.62
CA PHE A 52 8.90 20.06 -6.41
C PHE A 52 7.67 19.48 -5.72
N GLU A 53 6.63 19.17 -6.48
CA GLU A 53 5.46 18.42 -5.99
C GLU A 53 5.51 16.98 -6.52
N PRO A 54 6.19 16.06 -5.81
CA PRO A 54 6.38 14.70 -6.26
C PRO A 54 5.09 13.86 -6.14
N SER A 55 4.88 12.99 -7.11
CA SER A 55 3.89 11.92 -7.09
C SER A 55 4.58 10.56 -7.28
N ILE A 56 3.99 9.51 -6.70
CA ILE A 56 4.51 8.16 -6.82
C ILE A 56 3.40 7.13 -6.98
N ALA A 57 3.62 6.16 -7.85
CA ALA A 57 2.73 5.01 -8.05
C ALA A 57 3.54 3.72 -8.13
N LEU A 58 2.89 2.61 -7.74
CA LEU A 58 3.41 1.26 -7.89
C LEU A 58 2.47 0.46 -8.76
N ASP A 59 2.99 -0.07 -9.86
CA ASP A 59 2.30 -1.05 -10.69
C ASP A 59 2.88 -2.44 -10.37
N VAL A 60 2.00 -3.40 -10.07
CA VAL A 60 2.36 -4.82 -9.99
C VAL A 60 1.66 -5.52 -11.14
N MET A 61 2.43 -6.17 -12.00
CA MET A 61 1.92 -6.69 -13.28
C MET A 61 2.37 -8.13 -13.52
N LYS A 62 1.56 -8.87 -14.28
CA LYS A 62 1.99 -10.12 -14.91
C LYS A 62 2.94 -9.86 -16.09
N SER A 63 3.49 -10.92 -16.67
CA SER A 63 4.37 -10.84 -17.84
C SER A 63 3.72 -10.21 -19.07
N ASP A 64 2.40 -10.30 -19.18
CA ASP A 64 1.58 -9.66 -20.23
C ASP A 64 1.22 -8.19 -19.93
N SER A 65 1.81 -7.59 -18.89
CA SER A 65 1.55 -6.22 -18.41
C SER A 65 0.18 -5.99 -17.78
N THR A 66 -0.60 -7.05 -17.50
CA THR A 66 -1.86 -6.92 -16.77
C THR A 66 -1.61 -6.54 -15.32
N LEU A 67 -2.22 -5.45 -14.85
CA LEU A 67 -2.18 -5.02 -13.46
C LEU A 67 -2.92 -6.01 -12.55
N VAL A 68 -2.38 -6.26 -11.37
CA VAL A 68 -2.99 -7.14 -10.36
C VAL A 68 -3.13 -6.45 -9.01
N ASN A 69 -4.18 -6.81 -8.26
CA ASN A 69 -4.42 -6.40 -6.88
C ASN A 69 -4.35 -7.58 -5.89
N PHE A 70 -4.07 -8.79 -6.39
CA PHE A 70 -3.77 -9.98 -5.60
C PHE A 70 -2.56 -10.71 -6.19
N TYR A 71 -1.93 -11.58 -5.39
CA TYR A 71 -0.87 -12.47 -5.86
C TYR A 71 -1.32 -13.93 -5.79
N ASN A 72 -0.75 -14.78 -6.63
CA ASN A 72 -0.78 -16.24 -6.50
C ASN A 72 0.56 -16.70 -5.90
N PRO A 73 0.56 -17.63 -4.93
CA PRO A 73 1.79 -18.15 -4.36
C PRO A 73 2.77 -18.66 -5.42
N GLY A 74 4.04 -18.27 -5.28
CA GLY A 74 5.14 -18.65 -6.16
C GLY A 74 5.17 -17.98 -7.55
N GLU A 75 4.13 -17.24 -7.95
CA GLU A 75 4.11 -16.50 -9.21
C GLU A 75 5.08 -15.30 -9.17
N THR A 76 5.64 -14.95 -10.32
CA THR A 76 6.56 -13.81 -10.45
C THR A 76 5.87 -12.66 -11.18
N TYR A 77 5.95 -11.47 -10.60
CA TYR A 77 5.36 -10.25 -11.11
C TYR A 77 6.44 -9.24 -11.50
N ILE A 78 6.16 -8.44 -12.51
CA ILE A 78 6.93 -7.24 -12.83
C ILE A 78 6.42 -6.13 -11.93
N VAL A 79 7.30 -5.56 -11.12
CA VAL A 79 7.00 -4.41 -10.27
C VAL A 79 7.63 -3.17 -10.89
N ARG A 80 6.82 -2.11 -11.05
CA ARG A 80 7.25 -0.83 -11.61
C ARG A 80 6.89 0.32 -10.69
N VAL A 81 7.90 0.95 -10.12
CA VAL A 81 7.77 2.21 -9.38
C VAL A 81 7.85 3.36 -10.38
N ARG A 82 6.89 4.28 -10.33
CA ARG A 82 6.85 5.50 -11.14
C ARG A 82 6.91 6.71 -10.22
N VAL A 83 7.98 7.48 -10.30
CA VAL A 83 8.17 8.74 -9.58
C VAL A 83 8.14 9.88 -10.60
N SER A 84 7.34 10.90 -10.35
CA SER A 84 7.31 12.13 -11.15
C SER A 84 7.18 13.33 -10.23
N ALA A 85 7.45 14.54 -10.71
CA ALA A 85 7.11 15.76 -9.99
C ALA A 85 6.83 16.92 -10.95
N THR A 86 6.11 17.93 -10.46
CA THR A 86 6.00 19.23 -11.15
C THR A 86 7.25 20.08 -10.89
N ASN A 87 7.34 21.25 -11.54
CA ASN A 87 8.43 22.22 -11.38
C ASN A 87 9.81 21.73 -11.86
N ASN A 88 9.83 20.80 -12.82
CA ASN A 88 11.00 20.39 -13.62
C ASN A 88 12.19 19.84 -12.81
N PRO A 89 12.01 18.77 -12.00
CA PRO A 89 13.15 18.06 -11.41
C PRO A 89 14.07 17.48 -12.49
N LYS A 90 15.35 17.29 -12.15
CA LYS A 90 16.36 16.78 -13.07
C LYS A 90 16.45 15.27 -13.10
N ALA A 91 16.15 14.61 -12.00
CA ALA A 91 16.07 13.16 -11.92
C ALA A 91 15.28 12.72 -10.68
N TYR A 92 15.17 11.41 -10.52
CA TYR A 92 14.47 10.77 -9.44
C TYR A 92 15.28 9.64 -8.80
N GLY A 93 14.97 9.35 -7.54
CA GLY A 93 15.42 8.17 -6.80
C GLY A 93 14.24 7.46 -6.15
N PHE A 94 14.46 6.26 -5.61
CA PHE A 94 13.42 5.49 -4.94
C PHE A 94 13.99 4.47 -3.95
N GLN A 95 13.20 4.11 -2.95
CA GLN A 95 13.46 2.90 -2.17
C GLN A 95 12.14 2.19 -1.92
N MET A 96 12.14 0.86 -1.93
CA MET A 96 10.96 0.07 -1.65
C MET A 96 11.28 -1.22 -0.90
N SER A 97 10.35 -1.63 -0.04
CA SER A 97 10.30 -2.94 0.60
C SER A 97 8.91 -3.58 0.42
N SER A 98 8.85 -4.90 0.60
CA SER A 98 7.61 -5.69 0.57
C SER A 98 7.55 -6.56 1.83
N LEU A 99 6.45 -6.46 2.58
CA LEU A 99 6.32 -7.08 3.89
C LEU A 99 5.04 -7.91 4.00
N ASP A 100 5.09 -8.95 4.82
CA ASP A 100 3.90 -9.57 5.38
C ASP A 100 3.13 -8.53 6.22
N SER A 101 1.85 -8.33 5.91
CA SER A 101 1.01 -7.34 6.61
C SER A 101 0.75 -7.66 8.08
N LEU A 102 0.82 -8.92 8.49
CA LEU A 102 0.59 -9.36 9.87
C LEU A 102 1.88 -9.29 10.69
N THR A 103 2.98 -9.82 10.14
CA THR A 103 4.22 -10.00 10.89
C THR A 103 5.26 -8.91 10.64
N ASN A 104 5.06 -8.04 9.65
CA ASN A 104 6.02 -7.04 9.16
C ASN A 104 7.38 -7.63 8.74
N SER A 105 7.41 -8.93 8.47
CA SER A 105 8.59 -9.64 7.99
C SER A 105 8.81 -9.39 6.49
N ASP A 106 10.06 -9.43 6.06
CA ASP A 106 10.43 -9.33 4.65
C ASP A 106 9.73 -10.39 3.80
N MET A 107 9.14 -9.98 2.68
CA MET A 107 8.27 -10.87 1.90
C MET A 107 8.54 -10.87 0.40
N GLY A 108 8.66 -12.08 -0.15
CA GLY A 108 8.97 -12.33 -1.55
C GLY A 108 10.46 -12.27 -1.90
N VAL A 109 10.77 -12.51 -3.16
CA VAL A 109 12.16 -12.57 -3.68
C VAL A 109 12.30 -11.62 -4.87
N TRP A 110 13.28 -10.72 -4.78
CA TRP A 110 13.59 -9.78 -5.86
C TRP A 110 14.58 -10.38 -6.85
N SER A 111 14.37 -10.11 -8.14
CA SER A 111 15.27 -10.48 -9.23
C SER A 111 15.05 -9.54 -10.42
N GLY A 112 15.73 -9.76 -11.55
CA GLY A 112 15.45 -9.05 -12.81
C GLY A 112 15.48 -7.52 -12.68
N PHE A 113 16.47 -6.98 -11.97
CA PHE A 113 16.57 -5.54 -11.73
C PHE A 113 16.74 -4.77 -13.04
N GLY A 114 15.88 -3.78 -13.25
CA GLY A 114 15.99 -2.86 -14.38
C GLY A 114 17.19 -1.94 -14.26
N GLU A 115 17.39 -1.12 -15.30
CA GLU A 115 18.50 -0.18 -15.33
C GLU A 115 18.48 0.76 -14.10
N LYS A 116 19.66 0.90 -13.48
CA LYS A 116 19.91 1.70 -12.28
C LYS A 116 19.09 1.29 -11.04
N VAL A 117 18.73 0.01 -10.95
CA VAL A 117 18.10 -0.59 -9.77
C VAL A 117 19.04 -1.65 -9.19
N LYS A 118 19.08 -1.73 -7.86
CA LYS A 118 19.77 -2.80 -7.14
C LYS A 118 19.01 -3.20 -5.88
N GLN A 119 19.39 -4.34 -5.31
CA GLN A 119 18.97 -4.75 -3.97
C GLN A 119 20.02 -4.36 -2.93
N GLN A 120 19.56 -4.01 -1.74
CA GLN A 120 20.35 -3.98 -0.51
C GLN A 120 19.61 -4.70 0.61
N THR A 121 20.33 -5.15 1.63
CA THR A 121 19.75 -5.79 2.81
C THR A 121 20.14 -4.99 4.04
N LEU A 122 19.14 -4.61 4.85
CA LEU A 122 19.33 -3.85 6.08
C LEU A 122 18.79 -4.65 7.27
N VAL A 123 19.32 -4.38 8.46
CA VAL A 123 18.82 -4.97 9.71
C VAL A 123 17.81 -4.02 10.33
N ILE A 124 16.55 -4.45 10.43
CA ILE A 124 15.44 -3.70 11.03
C ILE A 124 14.93 -4.51 12.22
N GLN A 125 15.02 -3.97 13.43
CA GLN A 125 14.60 -4.64 14.67
C GLN A 125 15.16 -6.08 14.78
N GLN A 126 16.47 -6.24 14.55
CA GLN A 126 17.19 -7.52 14.60
C GLN A 126 16.80 -8.54 13.50
N LYS A 127 15.98 -8.14 12.52
CA LYS A 127 15.60 -8.98 11.36
C LYS A 127 16.17 -8.40 10.07
N LEU A 128 16.56 -9.26 9.13
CA LEU A 128 16.98 -8.84 7.80
C LEU A 128 15.75 -8.42 6.98
N ARG A 129 15.86 -7.28 6.30
CA ARG A 129 14.86 -6.79 5.35
C ARG A 129 15.53 -6.37 4.05
N LYS A 130 14.97 -6.82 2.93
CA LYS A 130 15.44 -6.50 1.59
C LYS A 130 14.77 -5.21 1.14
N TYR A 131 15.57 -4.37 0.51
CA TYR A 131 15.11 -3.16 -0.15
C TYR A 131 15.60 -3.18 -1.58
N ILE A 132 14.74 -2.77 -2.49
CA ILE A 132 15.19 -2.32 -3.80
C ILE A 132 15.36 -0.80 -3.77
N VAL A 133 16.43 -0.33 -4.40
CA VAL A 133 16.85 1.07 -4.36
C VAL A 133 17.50 1.46 -5.68
N GLN A 134 17.57 2.75 -5.98
CA GLN A 134 18.36 3.21 -7.11
C GLN A 134 19.86 2.92 -6.90
N SER A 135 20.58 2.59 -7.97
CA SER A 135 22.05 2.64 -8.02
C SER A 135 22.59 3.91 -8.70
N SER A 136 21.71 4.67 -9.37
CA SER A 136 21.98 6.02 -9.88
C SER A 136 20.64 6.73 -10.12
N PRO A 137 20.56 8.07 -10.02
CA PRO A 137 19.35 8.80 -10.37
C PRO A 137 18.89 8.55 -11.82
N LYS A 138 17.57 8.49 -12.03
CA LYS A 138 16.94 8.31 -13.35
C LYS A 138 16.15 9.54 -13.75
N THR A 139 16.30 10.00 -14.98
CA THR A 139 15.59 11.17 -15.52
C THR A 139 14.10 10.89 -15.76
N ASN A 140 13.74 9.66 -16.11
CA ASN A 140 12.35 9.28 -16.38
C ASN A 140 11.56 8.82 -15.15
N GLY A 141 12.24 8.62 -14.00
CA GLY A 141 11.62 8.19 -12.75
C GLY A 141 10.95 6.81 -12.77
N ILE A 142 11.33 5.95 -13.72
CA ILE A 142 10.78 4.59 -13.84
C ILE A 142 11.80 3.57 -13.35
N PHE A 143 11.44 2.81 -12.32
CA PHE A 143 12.28 1.75 -11.75
C PHE A 143 11.53 0.42 -11.79
N THR A 144 12.18 -0.63 -12.28
CA THR A 144 11.56 -1.95 -12.44
C THR A 144 12.39 -3.04 -11.77
N ALA A 145 11.71 -4.06 -11.27
CA ALA A 145 12.29 -5.30 -10.80
C ALA A 145 11.25 -6.42 -10.88
N ASN A 146 11.69 -7.67 -10.91
CA ASN A 146 10.81 -8.82 -10.73
C ASN A 146 10.65 -9.14 -9.25
N TRP A 147 9.42 -9.42 -8.83
CA TRP A 147 9.06 -9.85 -7.49
C TRP A 147 8.38 -11.21 -7.55
N LYS A 148 9.04 -12.23 -7.02
CA LYS A 148 8.44 -13.55 -6.85
C LYS A 148 7.68 -13.60 -5.54
N ALA A 149 6.39 -13.87 -5.61
CA ALA A 149 5.53 -14.05 -4.46
C ALA A 149 5.97 -15.24 -3.60
N PRO A 150 5.57 -15.27 -2.31
CA PRO A 150 5.92 -16.35 -1.40
C PRO A 150 5.40 -17.70 -1.89
N ALA A 151 6.08 -18.80 -1.56
CA ALA A 151 5.72 -20.13 -2.05
C ALA A 151 4.36 -20.63 -1.53
N THR A 152 3.88 -20.07 -0.42
CA THR A 152 2.58 -20.36 0.20
C THR A 152 1.78 -19.07 0.36
N ASP A 153 0.46 -19.20 0.57
CA ASP A 153 -0.38 -18.08 0.94
C ASP A 153 0.00 -17.59 2.35
N VAL A 154 0.48 -16.35 2.45
CA VAL A 154 0.86 -15.68 3.71
C VAL A 154 -0.14 -14.58 4.08
N GLY A 155 -1.31 -14.55 3.45
CA GLY A 155 -2.24 -13.44 3.54
C GLY A 155 -1.75 -12.23 2.76
N LYS A 156 -2.15 -11.02 3.18
CA LYS A 156 -1.85 -9.78 2.44
C LYS A 156 -0.37 -9.44 2.51
N VAL A 157 0.19 -9.03 1.37
CA VAL A 157 1.55 -8.49 1.26
C VAL A 157 1.46 -6.99 1.02
N LYS A 158 2.20 -6.20 1.79
CA LYS A 158 2.19 -4.75 1.72
C LYS A 158 3.55 -4.21 1.25
N PHE A 159 3.51 -3.44 0.19
CA PHE A 159 4.64 -2.71 -0.37
C PHE A 159 4.68 -1.32 0.26
N TYR A 160 5.86 -0.90 0.69
CA TYR A 160 6.14 0.43 1.20
C TYR A 160 7.24 1.04 0.35
N PHE A 161 6.98 2.20 -0.23
CA PHE A 161 7.89 2.82 -1.18
C PHE A 161 7.98 4.32 -0.97
N THR A 162 9.14 4.87 -1.30
CA THR A 162 9.39 6.30 -1.34
C THR A 162 10.01 6.69 -2.66
N GLY A 163 9.68 7.90 -3.12
CA GLY A 163 10.30 8.54 -4.26
C GLY A 163 10.97 9.84 -3.82
N LEU A 164 12.00 10.23 -4.57
CA LEU A 164 12.70 11.50 -4.38
C LEU A 164 12.81 12.18 -5.74
N ALA A 165 12.39 13.44 -5.83
CA ALA A 165 12.62 14.32 -6.97
C ALA A 165 13.82 15.23 -6.64
N ILE A 166 14.83 15.23 -7.52
CA ILE A 166 16.09 15.94 -7.27
C ILE A 166 16.38 17.02 -8.31
N ASN A 167 17.02 18.09 -7.87
CA ASN A 167 17.45 19.20 -8.73
C ASN A 167 18.87 19.03 -9.30
N GLN A 168 19.63 18.02 -8.82
CA GLN A 168 21.04 17.76 -9.18
C GLN A 168 22.00 18.95 -8.96
N ASN A 169 21.78 19.76 -7.93
CA ASN A 169 22.66 20.88 -7.57
C ASN A 169 23.95 20.49 -6.82
N GLY A 170 24.24 19.19 -6.71
CA GLY A 170 25.41 18.66 -6.01
C GLY A 170 25.28 18.57 -4.48
N ASN A 171 24.12 18.92 -3.91
CA ASN A 171 23.81 18.77 -2.49
C ASN A 171 22.38 18.21 -2.31
N THR A 172 21.79 18.36 -1.12
CA THR A 172 20.47 17.81 -0.78
C THR A 172 19.37 18.86 -0.64
N ASN A 173 19.71 20.15 -0.79
CA ASN A 173 18.77 21.26 -0.65
C ASN A 173 17.90 21.39 -1.90
N GLY A 174 16.61 21.61 -1.69
CA GLY A 174 15.66 21.86 -2.78
C GLY A 174 15.19 20.58 -3.48
N ASP A 175 15.35 19.43 -2.84
CA ASP A 175 14.83 18.15 -3.27
C ASP A 175 13.57 17.81 -2.45
N ASN A 176 12.58 17.15 -3.05
CA ASN A 176 11.34 16.78 -2.35
C ASN A 176 11.08 15.28 -2.49
N ASN A 177 10.53 14.69 -1.44
CA ASN A 177 10.23 13.26 -1.40
C ASN A 177 8.74 12.99 -1.20
N ILE A 178 8.34 11.78 -1.57
CA ILE A 178 6.97 11.28 -1.43
C ILE A 178 6.99 9.83 -0.94
N PHE A 179 5.91 9.40 -0.31
CA PHE A 179 5.71 8.02 0.13
C PHE A 179 4.45 7.45 -0.49
N GLY A 180 4.46 6.15 -0.71
CA GLY A 180 3.29 5.39 -1.07
C GLY A 180 3.32 4.01 -0.46
N GLN A 181 2.16 3.39 -0.46
CA GLN A 181 1.98 2.01 -0.05
C GLN A 181 0.97 1.34 -0.97
N LEU A 182 1.15 0.04 -1.20
CA LEU A 182 0.22 -0.78 -1.97
C LEU A 182 0.06 -2.11 -1.26
N THR A 183 -1.16 -2.64 -1.22
CA THR A 183 -1.42 -3.95 -0.63
C THR A 183 -1.86 -4.90 -1.74
N LEU A 184 -1.14 -6.02 -1.89
CA LEU A 184 -1.60 -7.15 -2.67
C LEU A 184 -2.35 -8.11 -1.74
N ASN A 185 -3.58 -8.43 -2.12
CA ASN A 185 -4.35 -9.44 -1.41
C ASN A 185 -3.85 -10.85 -1.76
N SER A 186 -4.19 -11.82 -0.92
CA SER A 186 -4.00 -13.24 -1.22
C SER A 186 -5.19 -13.80 -2.01
N PRO A 187 -5.05 -14.97 -2.69
CA PRO A 187 -6.17 -15.61 -3.38
C PRO A 187 -7.30 -16.01 -2.43
N SER A 188 -6.97 -16.30 -1.17
CA SER A 188 -7.94 -16.62 -0.12
C SER A 188 -8.66 -15.39 0.44
N THR A 189 -8.11 -14.19 0.25
CA THR A 189 -8.71 -12.91 0.66
C THR A 189 -9.29 -12.10 -0.50
N SER A 190 -9.18 -12.57 -1.74
CA SER A 190 -10.06 -12.16 -2.84
C SER A 190 -11.45 -12.74 -2.62
N SER A 191 -12.14 -12.25 -1.58
CA SER A 191 -13.57 -12.47 -1.39
C SER A 191 -14.31 -11.70 -2.48
N TYR A 192 -14.52 -12.35 -3.62
CA TYR A 192 -15.40 -11.88 -4.69
C TYR A 192 -14.93 -10.57 -5.37
N ASN A 193 -15.24 -10.40 -6.65
CA ASN A 193 -15.27 -9.05 -7.20
C ASN A 193 -16.27 -8.27 -6.35
N ASP A 194 -15.80 -7.27 -5.62
CA ASP A 194 -16.65 -6.32 -4.95
C ASP A 194 -17.38 -5.51 -6.05
N PRO A 195 -18.70 -5.69 -6.26
CA PRO A 195 -19.44 -4.88 -7.21
C PRO A 195 -19.76 -3.49 -6.63
N GLU A 196 -19.18 -3.08 -5.48
CA GLU A 196 -19.40 -1.77 -4.86
C GLU A 196 -19.13 -0.57 -5.78
N SER A 197 -18.57 -0.75 -6.98
CA SER A 197 -18.31 0.35 -7.92
C SER A 197 -19.11 0.31 -9.23
N ALA A 198 -20.09 -0.58 -9.42
CA ALA A 198 -20.80 -0.66 -10.71
C ALA A 198 -22.34 -0.63 -10.66
N ASN A 199 -22.99 -0.98 -9.54
CA ASN A 199 -24.45 -1.07 -9.50
C ASN A 199 -25.06 -0.18 -8.40
N ASN A 200 -26.00 0.68 -8.78
CA ASN A 200 -26.71 1.66 -7.94
C ASN A 200 -27.76 1.00 -7.00
N VAL A 201 -27.43 -0.17 -6.43
CA VAL A 201 -28.33 -0.95 -5.57
C VAL A 201 -28.06 -0.63 -4.12
N ASP A 202 -29.10 -0.20 -3.40
CA ASP A 202 -29.10 0.08 -1.99
C ASP A 202 -30.04 -0.85 -1.23
N LEU A 203 -29.67 -1.12 0.02
CA LEU A 203 -30.45 -1.87 1.02
C LEU A 203 -30.70 -0.99 2.24
N TYR A 204 -31.96 -0.76 2.59
CA TYR A 204 -32.35 0.11 3.70
C TYR A 204 -33.70 -0.31 4.33
N PRO A 205 -33.97 0.01 5.60
CA PRO A 205 -33.05 0.64 6.54
C PRO A 205 -31.94 -0.32 6.97
N ASN A 206 -30.81 0.23 7.41
CA ASN A 206 -29.79 -0.51 8.13
C ASN A 206 -29.35 0.36 9.32
N PRO A 207 -29.61 -0.05 10.58
CA PRO A 207 -30.20 -1.32 11.01
C PRO A 207 -31.67 -1.52 10.62
N ALA A 208 -32.12 -2.78 10.50
CA ALA A 208 -33.48 -3.17 10.13
C ALA A 208 -34.16 -3.97 11.24
N GLN A 209 -35.48 -3.80 11.40
CA GLN A 209 -36.30 -4.61 12.31
C GLN A 209 -37.05 -5.68 11.51
N ASP A 210 -38.19 -5.36 10.92
CA ASP A 210 -39.03 -6.38 10.28
C ASP A 210 -38.89 -6.41 8.76
N PHE A 211 -38.43 -5.32 8.15
CA PHE A 211 -38.36 -5.20 6.70
C PHE A 211 -37.07 -4.53 6.23
N ILE A 212 -36.59 -4.98 5.07
CA ILE A 212 -35.57 -4.29 4.27
C ILE A 212 -36.11 -4.01 2.88
N THR A 213 -35.69 -2.91 2.29
CA THR A 213 -36.06 -2.46 0.96
C THR A 213 -34.83 -2.37 0.07
N ILE A 214 -34.99 -2.78 -1.18
CA ILE A 214 -33.98 -2.81 -2.24
C ILE A 214 -34.32 -1.72 -3.26
N SER A 215 -33.36 -0.87 -3.60
CA SER A 215 -33.60 0.25 -4.53
C SER A 215 -33.75 -0.16 -6.00
N ASP A 216 -33.24 -1.34 -6.38
CA ASP A 216 -33.14 -1.79 -7.78
C ASP A 216 -34.12 -2.94 -8.08
N GLU A 217 -34.94 -2.77 -9.13
CA GLU A 217 -35.96 -3.71 -9.59
C GLU A 217 -35.37 -4.90 -10.38
N SER A 218 -34.11 -4.84 -10.79
CA SER A 218 -33.44 -5.92 -11.52
C SER A 218 -33.03 -7.10 -10.62
N VAL A 219 -33.14 -6.93 -9.29
CA VAL A 219 -32.82 -7.96 -8.30
C VAL A 219 -33.88 -9.04 -8.33
N SER A 220 -33.49 -10.26 -8.69
CA SER A 220 -34.38 -11.41 -8.81
C SER A 220 -34.35 -12.31 -7.58
N SER A 221 -33.24 -12.33 -6.84
CA SER A 221 -33.06 -13.17 -5.67
C SER A 221 -32.17 -12.53 -4.62
N VAL A 222 -32.46 -12.83 -3.35
CA VAL A 222 -31.69 -12.40 -2.19
C VAL A 222 -31.38 -13.60 -1.32
N THR A 223 -30.09 -13.78 -1.02
CA THR A 223 -29.62 -14.75 -0.03
C THR A 223 -29.05 -14.01 1.17
N MET A 224 -29.46 -14.39 2.38
CA MET A 224 -28.90 -13.85 3.61
C MET A 224 -28.15 -14.93 4.39
N ILE A 225 -26.92 -14.60 4.76
CA ILE A 225 -26.00 -15.51 5.43
C ILE A 225 -25.64 -14.90 6.80
N GLY A 226 -25.85 -15.66 7.86
CA GLY A 226 -25.42 -15.28 9.21
C GLY A 226 -23.91 -15.45 9.40
N LEU A 227 -23.34 -14.91 10.48
CA LEU A 227 -21.89 -15.01 10.75
C LEU A 227 -21.34 -16.43 10.90
N SER A 228 -22.20 -17.40 11.21
CA SER A 228 -21.86 -18.83 11.24
C SER A 228 -21.73 -19.46 9.85
N GLY A 229 -22.01 -18.72 8.77
CA GLY A 229 -22.02 -19.24 7.40
C GLY A 229 -23.29 -19.99 7.02
N SER A 230 -24.26 -20.14 7.94
CA SER A 230 -25.55 -20.73 7.63
C SER A 230 -26.41 -19.77 6.81
N VAL A 231 -26.99 -20.27 5.72
CA VAL A 231 -28.02 -19.55 4.97
C VAL A 231 -29.25 -19.42 5.88
N ALA A 232 -29.56 -18.19 6.25
CA ALA A 232 -30.69 -17.87 7.13
C ALA A 232 -31.94 -17.50 6.32
N TYR A 233 -31.77 -17.07 5.07
CA TYR A 233 -32.87 -16.66 4.20
C TYR A 233 -32.50 -16.79 2.73
N ASN A 234 -33.43 -17.29 1.90
CA ASN A 234 -33.27 -17.30 0.44
C ASN A 234 -34.64 -17.09 -0.22
N ILE A 235 -34.79 -16.01 -0.98
CA ILE A 235 -36.01 -15.71 -1.73
C ILE A 235 -35.69 -15.53 -3.21
N HIS A 236 -36.55 -16.08 -4.05
CA HIS A 236 -36.61 -15.86 -5.49
C HIS A 236 -37.90 -15.08 -5.83
N GLY A 237 -37.86 -14.18 -6.80
CA GLY A 237 -39.01 -13.35 -7.17
C GLY A 237 -39.26 -12.22 -6.16
N VAL A 238 -38.21 -11.46 -5.88
CA VAL A 238 -38.18 -10.46 -4.81
C VAL A 238 -39.04 -9.24 -5.16
N ASN A 239 -39.99 -8.90 -4.29
CA ASN A 239 -40.61 -7.57 -4.28
C ASN A 239 -39.63 -6.58 -3.62
N LYS A 240 -39.70 -5.28 -3.97
CA LYS A 240 -38.80 -4.23 -3.44
C LYS A 240 -38.60 -4.30 -1.93
N THR A 241 -39.61 -4.73 -1.17
CA THR A 241 -39.56 -4.90 0.28
C THR A 241 -39.58 -6.38 0.66
N LEU A 242 -38.61 -6.80 1.46
CA LEU A 242 -38.46 -8.14 2.01
C LEU A 242 -38.82 -8.13 3.49
N ASP A 243 -39.71 -9.04 3.87
CA ASP A 243 -39.97 -9.38 5.28
C ASP A 243 -38.81 -10.21 5.84
N ILE A 244 -38.22 -9.73 6.93
CA ILE A 244 -37.13 -10.35 7.66
C ILE A 244 -37.44 -10.52 9.15
N SER A 245 -38.71 -10.37 9.56
CA SER A 245 -39.16 -10.51 10.95
C SER A 245 -38.77 -11.86 11.57
N ASN A 246 -38.68 -12.90 10.75
CA ASN A 246 -38.28 -14.26 11.15
C ASN A 246 -36.76 -14.44 11.34
N LEU A 247 -35.93 -13.46 10.99
CA LEU A 247 -34.49 -13.52 11.26
C LEU A 247 -34.21 -13.20 12.72
N ALA A 248 -33.33 -13.98 13.33
CA ALA A 248 -32.81 -13.67 14.64
C ALA A 248 -32.00 -12.35 14.62
N ASN A 249 -31.92 -11.68 15.76
CA ASN A 249 -31.12 -10.46 15.87
C ASN A 249 -29.64 -10.77 15.66
N GLY A 250 -28.97 -9.99 14.82
CA GLY A 250 -27.59 -10.26 14.46
C GLY A 250 -27.09 -9.55 13.20
N LEU A 251 -25.84 -9.82 12.87
CA LEU A 251 -25.18 -9.31 11.66
C LEU A 251 -25.33 -10.33 10.53
N TYR A 252 -25.77 -9.85 9.36
CA TYR A 252 -26.00 -10.66 8.18
C TYR A 252 -25.28 -10.09 6.96
N LEU A 253 -24.89 -10.97 6.04
CA LEU A 253 -24.48 -10.64 4.68
C LEU A 253 -25.64 -10.92 3.73
N ALA A 254 -26.13 -9.88 3.05
CA ALA A 254 -27.14 -9.98 2.00
C ALA A 254 -26.44 -10.02 0.63
N ILE A 255 -26.74 -11.05 -0.16
CA ILE A 255 -26.24 -11.26 -1.52
C ILE A 255 -27.44 -11.14 -2.47
N LEU A 256 -27.44 -10.13 -3.33
CA LEU A 256 -28.50 -9.83 -4.28
C LEU A 256 -28.04 -10.25 -5.67
N LYS A 257 -28.89 -10.97 -6.42
CA LYS A 257 -28.57 -11.45 -7.77
C LYS A 257 -29.65 -11.08 -8.80
N ASP A 258 -29.25 -10.89 -10.04
CA ASP A 258 -30.16 -10.68 -11.19
C ASP A 258 -30.84 -11.99 -11.64
N THR A 259 -31.71 -11.92 -12.65
CA THR A 259 -32.41 -13.10 -13.20
C THR A 259 -31.48 -14.11 -13.88
N LYS A 260 -30.25 -13.72 -14.22
CA LYS A 260 -29.22 -14.58 -14.82
C LYS A 260 -28.30 -15.21 -13.77
N GLY A 261 -28.50 -14.89 -12.48
CA GLY A 261 -27.71 -15.39 -11.37
C GLY A 261 -26.42 -14.60 -11.10
N ASN A 262 -26.20 -13.47 -11.78
CA ASN A 262 -25.06 -12.60 -11.52
C ASN A 262 -25.28 -11.85 -10.20
N VAL A 263 -24.25 -11.74 -9.39
CA VAL A 263 -24.30 -10.96 -8.15
C VAL A 263 -24.30 -9.47 -8.48
N LEU A 264 -25.35 -8.77 -8.07
CA LEU A 264 -25.53 -7.34 -8.25
C LEU A 264 -24.96 -6.55 -7.08
N LEU A 265 -25.14 -7.04 -5.85
CA LEU A 265 -24.69 -6.40 -4.61
C LEU A 265 -24.39 -7.46 -3.54
N VAL A 266 -23.33 -7.23 -2.75
CA VAL A 266 -23.12 -7.89 -1.46
C VAL A 266 -23.03 -6.80 -0.41
N ARG A 267 -23.90 -6.83 0.60
CA ARG A 267 -23.90 -5.79 1.64
C ARG A 267 -24.16 -6.39 3.01
N LYS A 268 -23.45 -5.86 4.01
CA LYS A 268 -23.70 -6.17 5.43
C LYS A 268 -24.87 -5.35 5.97
N PHE A 269 -25.74 -5.95 6.78
CA PHE A 269 -26.76 -5.22 7.52
C PHE A 269 -27.00 -5.84 8.91
N ILE A 270 -27.54 -5.03 9.82
CA ILE A 270 -27.81 -5.41 11.21
C ILE A 270 -29.33 -5.62 11.37
N LYS A 271 -29.74 -6.82 11.80
CA LYS A 271 -31.11 -7.13 12.26
C LYS A 271 -31.20 -6.85 13.76
N LEU A 272 -32.12 -5.97 14.14
CA LEU A 272 -32.47 -5.63 15.53
C LEU A 272 -33.71 -6.36 16.02
#